data_AF-A0A939Y6A2-F1
#
_entry.id   AF-A0A939Y6A2-F1
#
_cell.length_a   1.000
_cell.length_b   1.000
_cell.length_c   1.000
_cell.angle_alpha   90.00
_cell.angle_beta   90.00
_cell.angle_gamma   90.00
#
_symmetry.space_group_name_H-M   'P 1'
#
loop_
_entity.id
_entity.type
_entity.pdbx_description
1 polymer ?
#
loop_
_entity_poly.entity_id
_entity_poly.type
_entity_poly.pdbx_seq_one_letter_code
_entity_poly.pdbx_strand_id
1 'polypeptide(L)'
;MERNFIRKYPIALFTACVIICLSLFPIPEIPQAEDVPFIDKWTHTVMYGGFCTIIWYEYIRSHKTVNTLRITLYGYLCPISMSGLLELAQEYLTTCRSGEWLDLLANATGATFAYILGQIITRSKGRNNE
;
A
#
# COMPACT_ATOMS: atom_id res chain seq x y z
N MET A 1 -1.07 -4.75 -21.89
CA MET A 1 -0.16 -4.60 -20.74
C MET A 1 1.14 -4.02 -21.28
N GLU A 2 1.57 -2.82 -20.87
CA GLU A 2 2.82 -2.25 -21.40
C GLU A 2 3.98 -3.19 -21.08
N ARG A 3 4.77 -3.54 -22.10
CA ARG A 3 5.72 -4.66 -22.13
C ARG A 3 6.86 -4.60 -21.09
N ASN A 4 6.87 -3.59 -20.22
CA ASN A 4 7.91 -3.30 -19.22
C ASN A 4 7.36 -2.88 -17.84
N PHE A 5 6.18 -3.37 -17.41
CA PHE A 5 5.61 -3.02 -16.08
C PHE A 5 6.60 -3.27 -14.93
N ILE A 6 7.26 -4.44 -14.93
CA ILE A 6 8.25 -4.81 -13.91
C ILE A 6 9.43 -3.83 -13.84
N ARG A 7 9.86 -3.29 -14.99
CA ARG A 7 10.94 -2.29 -15.04
C ARG A 7 10.50 -0.90 -14.58
N LYS A 8 9.21 -0.59 -14.64
CA LYS A 8 8.65 0.70 -14.23
C LYS A 8 8.37 0.78 -12.72
N TYR A 9 8.02 -0.36 -12.11
CA TYR A 9 7.60 -0.43 -10.71
C TYR A 9 8.38 -1.47 -9.87
N PRO A 10 9.71 -1.56 -9.97
CA PRO A 10 10.47 -2.59 -9.26
C PRO A 10 10.35 -2.47 -7.73
N ILE A 11 10.34 -1.25 -7.18
CA ILE A 11 10.32 -1.04 -5.72
C ILE A 11 8.93 -1.36 -5.19
N ALA A 12 7.86 -0.94 -5.88
CA ALA A 12 6.50 -1.29 -5.51
C ALA A 12 6.29 -2.81 -5.54
N LEU A 13 6.76 -3.51 -6.59
CA LEU A 13 6.64 -4.97 -6.67
C LEU A 13 7.37 -5.67 -5.53
N PHE A 14 8.61 -5.26 -5.24
CA PHE A 14 9.36 -5.79 -4.10
C PHE A 14 8.63 -5.55 -2.77
N THR A 15 8.12 -4.33 -2.57
CA THR A 15 7.38 -3.95 -1.35
C THR A 15 6.09 -4.76 -1.21
N ALA A 16 5.35 -4.98 -2.30
CA ALA A 16 4.17 -5.83 -2.31
C ALA A 16 4.49 -7.26 -1.88
N CYS A 17 5.58 -7.84 -2.42
CA CYS A 17 6.03 -9.17 -2.01
C CYS A 17 6.38 -9.22 -0.52
N VAL A 18 7.11 -8.21 -0.01
CA VAL A 18 7.45 -8.11 1.42
C VAL A 18 6.19 -8.04 2.28
N ILE A 19 5.21 -7.19 1.92
CA ILE A 19 3.94 -7.06 2.65
C ILE A 19 3.20 -8.40 2.68
N ILE A 20 3.03 -9.05 1.52
CA ILE A 20 2.36 -10.35 1.43
C ILE A 20 3.04 -11.38 2.33
N CYS A 21 4.38 -11.45 2.31
CA CYS A 21 5.11 -12.35 3.19
C CYS A 21 4.88 -12.01 4.66
N LEU A 22 5.07 -10.75 5.06
CA LEU A 22 4.92 -10.33 6.46
C LEU A 22 3.49 -10.53 7.00
N SER A 23 2.48 -10.36 6.15
CA SER A 23 1.07 -10.57 6.53
C SER A 23 0.70 -12.05 6.69
N LEU A 24 1.32 -12.95 5.92
CA LEU A 24 1.01 -14.39 5.97
C LEU A 24 1.82 -15.15 7.01
N PHE A 25 2.99 -14.65 7.42
CA PHE A 25 3.82 -15.30 8.42
C PHE A 25 3.57 -14.73 9.84
N PRO A 26 3.67 -15.56 10.89
CA PRO A 26 3.61 -15.09 12.27
C PRO A 26 4.85 -14.27 12.59
N ILE A 27 4.66 -13.06 13.12
CA ILE A 27 5.73 -12.20 13.62
C ILE A 27 5.74 -12.37 15.15
N PRO A 28 6.90 -12.64 15.78
CA PRO A 28 6.98 -12.73 17.23
C PRO A 28 6.63 -11.38 17.86
N GLU A 29 5.75 -11.40 18.87
CA GLU A 29 5.39 -10.21 19.63
C GLU A 29 6.61 -9.69 20.41
N ILE A 30 6.85 -8.39 20.33
CA ILE A 30 7.91 -7.71 21.06
C ILE A 30 7.30 -7.07 22.32
N PRO A 31 7.71 -7.46 23.54
CA PRO A 31 7.07 -7.01 24.78
C PRO A 31 7.05 -5.49 24.96
N GLN A 32 8.01 -4.76 24.38
CA GLN A 32 8.04 -3.29 24.48
C GLN A 32 6.99 -2.58 23.60
N ALA A 33 6.37 -3.28 22.65
CA ALA A 33 5.34 -2.71 21.79
C ALA A 33 3.93 -2.78 22.40
N GLU A 34 3.72 -3.59 23.44
CA GLU A 34 2.42 -3.77 24.11
C GLU A 34 1.94 -2.48 24.81
N ASP A 35 2.87 -1.60 25.21
CA ASP A 35 2.55 -0.31 25.84
C ASP A 35 1.90 0.69 24.89
N VAL A 36 1.95 0.46 23.58
CA VAL A 36 1.34 1.34 22.56
C VAL A 36 -0.01 0.77 22.12
N PRO A 37 -1.13 1.43 22.43
CA PRO A 37 -2.44 0.98 21.99
C PRO A 37 -2.51 0.89 20.46
N PHE A 38 -3.00 -0.25 19.97
CA PHE A 38 -3.19 -0.50 18.53
C PHE A 38 -1.91 -0.37 17.68
N ILE A 39 -0.73 -0.69 18.23
CA ILE A 39 0.55 -0.61 17.51
C ILE A 39 0.55 -1.36 16.17
N ASP A 40 -0.12 -2.51 16.13
CA ASP A 40 -0.34 -3.30 14.93
C ASP A 40 -1.11 -2.50 13.85
N LYS A 41 -2.17 -1.79 14.24
CA LYS A 41 -2.96 -0.94 13.33
C LYS A 41 -2.19 0.28 12.84
N TRP A 42 -1.33 0.86 13.68
CA TRP A 42 -0.39 1.90 13.25
C TRP A 42 0.61 1.37 12.23
N THR A 43 1.12 0.15 12.44
CA THR A 43 2.03 -0.53 11.53
C THR A 43 1.37 -0.76 10.17
N HIS A 44 0.13 -1.27 10.15
CA HIS A 44 -0.67 -1.42 8.94
C HIS A 44 -0.89 -0.09 8.20
N THR A 45 -1.23 0.97 8.92
CA THR A 45 -1.40 2.32 8.37
C THR A 45 -0.12 2.83 7.71
N VAL A 46 1.02 2.73 8.39
CA VAL A 46 2.33 3.18 7.87
C VAL A 46 2.77 2.32 6.69
N MET A 47 2.59 1.00 6.79
CA MET A 47 2.98 0.04 5.75
C MET A 47 2.24 0.31 4.43
N TYR A 48 0.92 0.43 4.47
CA TYR A 48 0.13 0.71 3.28
C TYR A 48 0.28 2.15 2.78
N GLY A 49 0.44 3.13 3.68
CA GLY A 49 0.77 4.50 3.30
C GLY A 49 2.12 4.59 2.57
N GLY A 50 3.14 3.91 3.07
CA GLY A 50 4.46 3.81 2.42
C GLY A 50 4.37 3.11 1.07
N PHE A 51 3.67 1.97 1.00
CA PHE A 51 3.49 1.22 -0.24
C PHE A 51 2.78 2.04 -1.34
N CYS A 52 1.66 2.68 -1.02
CA CYS A 52 0.95 3.56 -1.96
C CYS A 52 1.81 4.77 -2.37
N THR A 53 2.60 5.33 -1.45
CA THR A 53 3.54 6.42 -1.76
C THR A 53 4.62 5.98 -2.75
N ILE A 54 5.18 4.77 -2.58
CA ILE A 54 6.16 4.19 -3.51
C ILE A 54 5.54 4.02 -4.90
N ILE A 55 4.33 3.46 -5.00
CA ILE A 55 3.64 3.34 -6.29
C ILE A 55 3.47 4.72 -6.94
N TRP A 56 3.05 5.71 -6.15
CA TRP A 56 2.85 7.07 -6.64
C TRP A 56 4.14 7.70 -7.17
N TYR A 57 5.23 7.54 -6.43
CA TYR A 57 6.55 8.01 -6.82
C TYR A 57 7.04 7.36 -8.11
N GLU A 58 7.00 6.03 -8.20
CA GLU A 58 7.43 5.29 -9.38
C GLU A 58 6.56 5.61 -10.60
N TYR A 59 5.27 5.88 -10.39
CA TYR A 59 4.36 6.34 -11.44
C TYR A 59 4.79 7.70 -11.99
N ILE A 60 4.94 8.72 -11.13
CA ILE A 60 5.33 10.08 -11.58
C ILE A 60 6.70 10.05 -12.27
N ARG A 61 7.63 9.20 -11.80
CA ARG A 61 8.96 9.04 -12.41
C ARG A 61 8.89 8.39 -13.79
N SER A 62 7.99 7.43 -13.97
CA SER A 62 7.94 6.57 -15.16
C SER A 62 7.01 7.09 -16.27
N HIS A 63 6.16 8.08 -15.99
CA HIS A 63 5.20 8.63 -16.93
C HIS A 63 5.38 10.14 -17.12
N LYS A 64 5.54 10.57 -18.38
CA LYS A 64 5.68 12.00 -18.71
C LYS A 64 4.40 12.79 -18.46
N THR A 65 3.25 12.16 -18.64
CA THR A 65 1.92 12.72 -18.40
C THR A 65 1.23 11.90 -17.34
N VAL A 66 0.65 12.57 -16.34
CA VAL A 66 -0.06 11.86 -15.28
C VAL A 66 -1.49 11.58 -15.71
N ASN A 67 -1.85 10.30 -15.78
CA ASN A 67 -3.23 9.89 -15.97
C ASN A 67 -3.84 9.57 -14.60
N THR A 68 -4.62 10.52 -14.08
CA THR A 68 -5.25 10.45 -12.76
C THR A 68 -6.11 9.19 -12.59
N LEU A 69 -6.88 8.80 -13.61
CA LEU A 69 -7.69 7.58 -13.53
C LEU A 69 -6.82 6.33 -13.35
N ARG A 70 -5.76 6.18 -14.14
CA ARG A 70 -4.86 5.02 -14.04
C ARG A 70 -4.18 4.95 -12.68
N ILE A 71 -3.66 6.06 -12.18
CA ILE A 71 -2.96 6.06 -10.89
C ILE A 71 -3.94 5.87 -9.71
N THR A 72 -5.18 6.33 -9.80
CA THR A 72 -6.22 6.01 -8.81
C THR A 72 -6.59 4.52 -8.84
N LEU A 73 -6.79 3.93 -10.03
CA LEU A 73 -7.12 2.51 -10.14
C LEU A 73 -5.98 1.62 -9.63
N TYR A 74 -4.76 1.82 -10.14
CA TYR A 74 -3.64 0.93 -9.86
C TYR A 74 -2.85 1.29 -8.60
N GLY A 75 -2.79 2.57 -8.22
CA GLY A 75 -2.02 3.05 -7.07
C GLY A 75 -2.82 3.20 -5.78
N TYR A 76 -4.15 3.10 -5.84
CA TYR A 76 -5.01 3.22 -4.66
C TYR A 76 -6.02 2.08 -4.53
N LEU A 77 -6.87 1.85 -5.54
CA LEU A 77 -7.88 0.78 -5.45
C LEU A 77 -7.25 -0.61 -5.44
N CYS A 78 -6.27 -0.86 -6.31
CA CYS A 78 -5.60 -2.16 -6.37
C CYS A 78 -4.91 -2.56 -5.05
N PRO A 79 -4.14 -1.69 -4.37
CA PRO A 79 -3.64 -1.95 -3.02
C PRO A 79 -4.74 -2.30 -2.01
N ILE A 80 -5.84 -1.54 -1.96
CA ILE A 80 -6.95 -1.82 -1.02
C ILE A 80 -7.62 -3.17 -1.32
N SER A 81 -7.80 -3.50 -2.60
CA SER A 81 -8.30 -4.82 -2.98
C SER A 81 -7.30 -5.92 -2.58
N MET A 82 -6.00 -5.67 -2.73
CA MET A 82 -4.95 -6.60 -2.29
C MET A 82 -4.99 -6.83 -0.77
N SER A 83 -5.18 -5.78 0.06
CA SER A 83 -5.35 -5.97 1.51
C SER A 83 -6.58 -6.81 1.82
N GLY A 84 -7.72 -6.53 1.18
CA GLY A 84 -8.94 -7.32 1.43
C GLY A 84 -8.76 -8.80 1.07
N LEU A 85 -8.06 -9.09 -0.02
CA LEU A 85 -7.71 -10.47 -0.39
C LEU A 85 -6.72 -11.10 0.59
N LEU A 86 -5.80 -10.32 1.17
CA LEU A 86 -4.88 -10.81 2.20
C LEU A 86 -5.60 -11.16 3.50
N GLU A 87 -6.55 -10.35 3.96
CA GLU A 87 -7.38 -10.68 5.14
C GLU A 87 -8.16 -11.98 4.93
N LEU A 88 -8.75 -12.16 3.75
CA LEU A 88 -9.43 -13.40 3.39
C LEU A 88 -8.44 -14.58 3.32
N ALA A 89 -7.23 -14.36 2.79
CA ALA A 89 -6.21 -15.39 2.76
C ALA A 89 -5.73 -15.78 4.16
N GLN A 90 -5.60 -14.83 5.07
CA GLN A 90 -5.27 -15.10 6.47
C GLN A 90 -6.37 -15.96 7.11
N GLU A 91 -7.64 -15.58 6.96
CA GLU A 91 -8.79 -16.29 7.54
C GLU A 91 -8.98 -17.70 6.97
N TYR A 92 -8.89 -17.87 5.65
CA TYR A 92 -9.27 -19.13 4.99
C TYR A 92 -8.10 -20.02 4.60
N LEU A 93 -6.89 -19.46 4.44
CA LEU A 93 -5.73 -20.18 3.92
C LEU A 93 -4.61 -20.35 4.97
N THR A 94 -4.74 -19.77 6.16
CA THR A 94 -3.76 -19.92 7.24
C THR A 94 -4.41 -20.42 8.53
N THR A 95 -3.61 -21.07 9.38
CA THR A 95 -4.05 -21.55 10.71
C THR A 95 -3.38 -20.81 11.86
N CYS A 96 -2.44 -19.90 11.56
CA CYS A 96 -1.67 -19.14 12.53
C CYS A 96 -2.00 -17.64 12.53
N ARG A 97 -2.87 -17.18 11.62
CA ARG A 97 -3.39 -15.82 11.55
C ARG A 97 -4.90 -15.87 11.34
N SER A 98 -5.60 -14.87 11.87
CA SER A 98 -7.01 -14.61 11.60
C SER A 98 -7.12 -13.32 10.80
N GLY A 99 -8.08 -13.24 9.88
CA GLY A 99 -8.36 -11.98 9.18
C GLY A 99 -9.05 -10.99 10.10
N GLU A 100 -8.67 -9.72 10.07
CA GLU A 100 -9.25 -8.65 10.88
C GLU A 100 -9.70 -7.47 10.01
N TRP A 101 -11.00 -7.18 10.04
CA TRP A 101 -11.56 -6.05 9.29
C TRP A 101 -10.96 -4.69 9.70
N LEU A 102 -10.46 -4.58 10.93
CA LEU A 102 -9.78 -3.38 11.41
C LEU A 102 -8.41 -3.20 10.76
N ASP A 103 -7.73 -4.28 10.36
CA ASP A 103 -6.49 -4.20 9.56
C ASP A 103 -6.77 -3.73 8.16
N LEU A 104 -7.86 -4.19 7.54
CA LEU A 104 -8.31 -3.63 6.27
C LEU A 104 -8.58 -2.12 6.39
N LEU A 105 -9.21 -1.68 7.47
CA LEU A 105 -9.48 -0.26 7.69
C LEU A 105 -8.19 0.55 7.92
N ALA A 106 -7.24 0.03 8.69
CA ALA A 106 -5.94 0.66 8.93
C ALA A 106 -5.14 0.79 7.62
N ASN A 107 -5.08 -0.29 6.84
CA ASN A 107 -4.47 -0.32 5.51
C ASN A 107 -5.10 0.71 4.57
N ALA A 108 -6.44 0.75 4.53
CA ALA A 108 -7.18 1.71 3.73
C ALA A 108 -6.90 3.16 4.16
N THR A 109 -6.82 3.42 5.47
CA THR A 109 -6.50 4.76 6.02
C THR A 109 -5.13 5.24 5.56
N GLY A 110 -4.11 4.39 5.67
CA GLY A 110 -2.76 4.68 5.17
C GLY A 110 -2.74 4.95 3.67
N ALA A 111 -3.41 4.08 2.89
CA ALA A 111 -3.54 4.23 1.45
C ALA A 111 -4.25 5.53 1.04
N THR A 112 -5.32 5.92 1.74
CA THR A 112 -6.07 7.16 1.48
C THR A 112 -5.21 8.39 1.77
N PHE A 113 -4.44 8.37 2.87
CA PHE A 113 -3.53 9.47 3.19
C PHE A 113 -2.46 9.65 2.11
N ALA A 114 -1.82 8.56 1.68
CA ALA A 114 -0.84 8.58 0.58
C ALA A 114 -1.46 9.05 -0.74
N TYR A 115 -2.70 8.62 -1.04
CA TYR A 115 -3.43 9.03 -2.22
C TYR A 115 -3.69 10.55 -2.24
N ILE A 116 -4.17 11.12 -1.14
CA ILE A 116 -4.42 12.57 -1.02
C ILE A 116 -3.12 13.36 -1.23
N LEU A 117 -2.05 12.98 -0.52
CA LEU A 117 -0.74 13.62 -0.67
C LEU A 117 -0.23 13.52 -2.12
N GLY A 118 -0.34 12.34 -2.72
CA GLY A 118 0.03 12.10 -4.10
C GLY A 118 -0.72 13.01 -5.08
N GLN A 119 -2.02 13.18 -4.90
CA GLN A 119 -2.84 14.07 -5.74
C GLN A 119 -2.40 15.54 -5.61
N ILE A 120 -2.09 16.00 -4.39
CA ILE A 120 -1.58 17.36 -4.14
C ILE A 120 -0.26 17.55 -4.90
N ILE A 121 0.69 16.62 -4.75
CA ILE A 121 2.02 16.70 -5.39
C ILE A 121 1.91 16.70 -6.92
N THR A 122 1.08 15.81 -7.48
CA THR A 122 0.83 15.73 -8.92
C THR A 122 0.26 17.04 -9.47
N ARG A 123 -0.70 17.64 -8.76
CA ARG A 123 -1.31 18.92 -9.17
C ARG A 123 -0.34 20.08 -9.10
N SER A 124 0.48 20.16 -8.06
CA SER A 124 1.52 21.20 -7.94
C SER A 124 2.55 21.13 -9.08
N LYS A 125 2.93 19.92 -9.52
CA LYS A 125 3.81 19.74 -10.68
C LYS A 125 3.19 20.18 -12.00
N GLY A 126 1.89 19.93 -12.21
CA GLY A 126 1.19 20.40 -13.40
C GLY A 126 1.21 21.93 -13.53
N ARG A 127 0.99 22.62 -12.41
CA ARG A 127 0.89 24.09 -12.35
C ARG A 127 2.22 24.84 -12.49
N ASN A 128 3.36 24.17 -12.25
CA ASN A 128 4.70 24.76 -12.41
C ASN A 128 5.28 24.56 -13.83
N ASN A 129 4.62 23.77 -14.68
CA ASN A 129 5.03 23.48 -16.05
C ASN A 129 4.20 24.26 -17.09
N GLU A 130 3.25 25.09 -16.64
CA GLU A 130 2.49 26.08 -17.42
C GLU A 130 3.17 27.45 -17.31
#